data_AF-A0A967DFM6-F1
#
_entry.id   AF-A0A967DFM6-F1
#
_cell.length_a   1.000
_cell.length_b   1.000
_cell.length_c   1.000
_cell.angle_alpha   90.00
_cell.angle_beta   90.00
_cell.angle_gamma   90.00
#
_symmetry.space_group_name_H-M   'P 1'
#
loop_
_entity.id
_entity.type
_entity.pdbx_description
1 polymer ?
#
loop_
_entity_poly.entity_id
_entity_poly.type
_entity_poly.pdbx_seq_one_letter_code
_entity_poly.pdbx_strand_id
1 'polypeptide(L)' 'MGRLSGFRYREIVRKLKAGGFQFDRQAAGSHEIWFNLGANRYTKIPNHPG' A
#
# COMPACT_ATOMS: atom_id res chain seq x y z
N MET A 1 -11.28 -3.40 11.75
CA MET A 1 -10.54 -4.53 11.16
C MET A 1 -10.77 -4.53 9.65
N GLY A 2 -9.94 -3.83 8.88
CA GLY A 2 -10.11 -3.70 7.42
C GLY A 2 -9.64 -4.94 6.66
N ARG A 3 -9.90 -5.00 5.35
CA ARG A 3 -9.65 -6.15 4.44
C ARG A 3 -8.18 -6.64 4.39
N LEU A 4 -7.25 -5.88 4.96
CA LEU A 4 -5.82 -6.22 5.06
C LEU A 4 -5.41 -6.73 6.46
N SER A 5 -6.35 -6.87 7.40
CA SER A 5 -6.07 -7.41 8.73
C SER A 5 -5.57 -8.84 8.63
N GLY A 6 -4.38 -9.11 9.16
CA GLY A 6 -3.73 -10.42 9.14
C GLY A 6 -2.55 -10.55 8.16
N PHE A 7 -2.35 -9.58 7.26
CA PHE A 7 -1.15 -9.53 6.42
C PHE A 7 -0.09 -8.60 7.01
N ARG A 8 1.18 -9.00 6.94
CA ARG A 8 2.29 -8.11 7.32
C ARG A 8 2.47 -7.03 6.26
N TYR A 9 2.72 -5.80 6.67
CA TYR A 9 3.00 -4.67 5.76
C TYR A 9 4.04 -5.03 4.68
N ARG A 10 5.14 -5.67 5.07
CA ARG A 10 6.22 -6.09 4.15
C ARG A 10 5.72 -7.03 3.03
N GLU A 11 4.77 -7.91 3.33
CA GLU A 11 4.20 -8.83 2.33
C GLU A 11 3.29 -8.09 1.35
N ILE A 12 2.49 -7.14 1.86
CA ILE A 12 1.63 -6.28 1.04
C ILE A 12 2.48 -5.47 0.07
N VAL A 13 3.49 -4.76 0.57
CA VAL A 13 4.40 -3.95 -0.25
C VAL A 13 5.14 -4.78 -1.30
N ARG A 14 5.59 -6.00 -0.94
CA ARG A 14 6.24 -6.90 -1.90
C ARG A 14 5.31 -7.23 -3.07
N LYS A 15 4.05 -7.58 -2.79
CA LYS A 15 3.05 -7.89 -3.82
C LYS A 15 2.69 -6.66 -4.66
N LEU A 16 2.58 -5.48 -4.04
CA LEU A 16 2.32 -4.23 -4.75
C LEU A 16 3.42 -3.90 -5.76
N LYS A 17 4.68 -3.95 -5.34
CA LYS A 17 5.83 -3.72 -6.22
C LYS A 17 5.86 -4.73 -7.38
N ALA A 18 5.62 -6.01 -7.09
CA ALA A 18 5.53 -7.04 -8.14
C ALA A 18 4.38 -6.78 -9.13
N GLY A 19 3.29 -6.18 -8.66
CA GLY A 19 2.16 -5.74 -9.49
C GLY A 19 2.36 -4.38 -10.17
N GLY A 20 3.55 -3.78 -10.12
CA GLY A 20 3.84 -2.49 -10.77
C GLY A 20 3.34 -1.25 -10.01
N PHE A 21 2.92 -1.39 -8.75
CA PHE A 21 2.62 -0.25 -7.90
C PHE A 21 3.89 0.38 -7.34
N GLN A 22 3.91 1.70 -7.32
CA GLN A 22 4.98 2.52 -6.77
C GLN A 22 4.42 3.38 -5.63
N PHE A 23 5.27 3.72 -4.67
CA PHE A 23 4.90 4.65 -3.63
C PHE A 23 4.66 6.03 -4.25
N ASP A 24 3.51 6.62 -3.96
CA ASP A 24 3.12 7.94 -4.47
C ASP A 24 3.33 9.01 -3.39
N ARG A 25 2.64 8.86 -2.24
CA ARG A 25 2.73 9.81 -1.12
C ARG A 25 2.18 9.26 0.19
N GLN A 26 2.52 9.91 1.29
CA GLN A 26 1.87 9.65 2.59
C GLN A 26 0.44 10.21 2.62
N ALA A 27 -0.44 9.51 3.34
CA ALA A 27 -1.77 9.92 3.73
C ALA A 27 -1.84 10.11 5.26
N ALA A 28 -2.96 10.66 5.74
CA ALA A 28 -3.15 10.88 7.17
C ALA A 28 -3.10 9.57 7.98
N GLY A 29 -2.56 9.63 9.19
CA GLY A 29 -2.56 8.51 10.14
C GLY A 29 -1.67 7.34 9.74
N SER A 30 -0.45 7.61 9.26
CA SER A 30 0.55 6.59 8.88
C SER A 30 0.08 5.65 7.76
N HIS A 31 -0.80 6.12 6.88
CA HIS A 31 -1.20 5.39 5.68
C HIS A 31 -0.38 5.85 4.50
N GLU A 32 -0.14 4.96 3.54
CA GLU A 32 0.57 5.25 2.30
C GLU A 32 -0.38 5.15 1.12
N ILE A 33 -0.23 6.04 0.15
CA ILE A 33 -0.88 5.97 -1.16
C ILE A 33 0.13 5.38 -2.14
N TRP A 34 -0.31 4.37 -2.87
CA TRP A 34 0.47 3.68 -3.90
C TRP A 34 -0.25 3.79 -5.24
N PHE A 35 0.49 4.04 -6.30
CA PHE A 35 -0.02 4.24 -7.65
C PHE A 35 0.61 3.27 -8.65
N ASN A 36 -0.20 2.73 -9.56
CA ASN A 36 0.26 1.97 -10.70
C ASN A 36 -0.01 2.77 -11.97
N LEU A 37 1.07 3.22 -12.62
CA LEU A 37 1.03 3.95 -13.89
C LEU A 37 0.43 3.13 -15.04
N GLY A 38 0.80 1.86 -15.16
CA GLY A 38 0.34 1.00 -16.26
C GLY A 38 -1.15 0.67 -16.19
N ALA A 39 -1.71 0.58 -14.98
CA ALA A 39 -3.13 0.34 -14.77
C ALA A 39 -3.94 1.62 -14.46
N ASN A 40 -3.26 2.76 -14.30
CA ASN A 40 -3.82 4.03 -13.82
C ASN A 40 -4.70 3.86 -12.55
N ARG A 41 -4.18 3.16 -11.53
CA ARG A 41 -4.93 2.81 -10.31
C ARG A 41 -4.19 3.20 -9.04
N TYR A 42 -4.96 3.63 -8.04
CA TYR A 42 -4.48 3.93 -6.70
C TYR A 42 -4.91 2.86 -5.69
N THR A 43 -4.09 2.67 -4.65
CA THR A 43 -4.45 1.92 -3.45
C THR A 43 -3.88 2.59 -2.21
N LYS A 44 -4.54 2.39 -1.07
CA LYS A 44 -4.13 2.92 0.25
C LYS A 44 -3.74 1.78 1.17
N ILE A 45 -2.53 1.84 1.74
CA ILE A 45 -1.98 0.80 2.61
C ILE A 45 -1.76 1.39 4.01
N PRO A 46 -2.30 0.77 5.08
CA PRO A 46 -1.97 1.15 6.44
C PRO A 46 -0.52 0.74 6.76
N ASN A 47 0.27 1.66 7.29
CA ASN A 47 1.61 1.40 7.82
C ASN A 47 1.70 1.96 9.24
N HIS A 48 1.13 1.24 10.21
CA HIS A 48 1.26 1.63 11.61
C HIS A 48 2.60 1.11 12.15
N PRO A 49 3.59 1.97 12.42
CA PRO A 49 4.72 1.59 13.25
C PRO A 49 4.18 1.37 14.66
N GLY A 50 3.92 0.11 15.00
CA GLY A 50 3.75 -0.32 16.39
C GLY A 50 5.12 -0.45 17.04
#